data_AF-A0A9D6LA78-F1
#
_entry.id   AF-A0A9D6LA78-F1
#
_cell.length_a   1.000
_cell.length_b   1.000
_cell.length_c   1.000
_cell.angle_alpha   90.00
_cell.angle_beta   90.00
_cell.angle_gamma   90.00
#
_symmetry.space_group_name_H-M   'P 1'
#
loop_
_entity.id
_entity.type
_entity.pdbx_description
1 polymer ?
#
loop_
_entity_poly.entity_id
_entity_poly.type
_entity_poly.pdbx_seq_one_letter_code
_entity_poly.pdbx_strand_id
1 'polypeptide(L)'
;QGAPSAALSALQKNSTAAPEDRLRELLERPLPQGREIVRNDKDDGGVMTYEQLDDGTSINRTFSAKGELRNEGMYTIGGEEILRSYHDNGRLKALSWVRPGGTRIDVRLSDAGRLEGRQDTLADGSKIFAKYDETGALRERVRVFKNGRQQRL
;
A
#
# COMPACT_ATOMS: atom_id res chain seq x y z
N GLN A 1 -4.70 6.00 34.60
CA GLN A 1 -5.63 5.25 33.73
C GLN A 1 -5.52 5.85 32.34
N GLY A 2 -4.61 5.33 31.52
CA GLY A 2 -4.40 5.81 30.15
C GLY A 2 -5.30 5.02 29.22
N ALA A 3 -6.21 5.69 28.52
CA ALA A 3 -7.00 5.04 27.48
C ALA A 3 -6.05 4.45 26.43
N PRO A 4 -6.20 3.18 26.03
CA PRO A 4 -5.45 2.66 24.89
C PRO A 4 -5.83 3.49 23.66
N SER A 5 -4.81 3.99 22.96
CA SER A 5 -4.96 4.79 21.74
C SER A 5 -5.93 4.10 20.78
N ALA A 6 -6.94 4.84 20.29
CA ALA A 6 -7.92 4.32 19.33
C ALA A 6 -7.26 3.75 18.05
N ALA A 7 -6.02 4.14 17.76
CA ALA A 7 -5.21 3.58 16.69
C ALA A 7 -4.89 2.10 16.89
N LEU A 8 -4.61 1.66 18.14
CA LEU A 8 -4.28 0.26 18.45
C LEU A 8 -5.49 -0.65 18.25
N SER A 9 -6.68 -0.18 18.63
CA SER A 9 -7.94 -0.95 18.50
C SER A 9 -8.40 -1.11 17.05
N ALA A 10 -7.99 -0.22 16.14
CA ALA A 10 -8.32 -0.32 14.72
C ALA A 10 -7.43 -1.32 13.98
N LEU A 11 -6.13 -1.36 14.32
CA LEU A 11 -5.17 -2.29 13.72
C LEU A 11 -5.39 -3.75 14.15
N GLN A 12 -5.74 -3.99 15.41
CA GLN A 12 -5.94 -5.36 15.91
C GLN A 12 -7.26 -6.01 15.45
N LYS A 13 -8.29 -5.21 15.13
CA LYS A 13 -9.53 -5.69 14.49
C LYS A 13 -9.37 -5.97 12.98
N ASN A 14 -8.30 -5.48 12.35
CA ASN A 14 -8.09 -5.62 10.91
C ASN A 14 -7.50 -6.96 10.49
N SER A 15 -7.09 -7.82 11.43
CA SER A 15 -6.66 -9.18 11.11
C SER A 15 -7.83 -10.12 10.73
N THR A 16 -9.09 -9.67 10.81
CA THR A 16 -10.30 -10.45 10.45
C THR A 16 -11.10 -9.89 9.27
N ALA A 17 -10.71 -8.74 8.69
CA ALA A 17 -11.40 -8.19 7.54
C ALA A 17 -11.12 -9.03 6.28
N ALA A 18 -12.11 -9.18 5.39
CA ALA A 18 -11.89 -9.85 4.12
C ALA A 18 -10.79 -9.11 3.34
N PRO A 19 -9.94 -9.80 2.56
CA PRO A 19 -8.81 -9.14 1.90
C PRO A 19 -9.18 -7.94 1.01
N GLU A 20 -10.39 -7.92 0.45
CA GLU A 20 -10.89 -6.80 -0.35
C GLU A 20 -11.27 -5.57 0.50
N ASP A 21 -11.79 -5.76 1.72
CA ASP A 21 -12.12 -4.66 2.62
C ASP A 21 -10.84 -3.96 3.09
N ARG A 22 -9.82 -4.74 3.45
CA ARG A 22 -8.49 -4.22 3.78
C ARG A 22 -7.87 -3.50 2.59
N LEU A 23 -7.95 -4.06 1.38
CA LEU A 23 -7.46 -3.37 0.17
C LEU A 23 -8.16 -2.01 -0.03
N ARG A 24 -9.49 -1.97 0.08
CA ARG A 24 -10.26 -0.73 -0.03
C ARG A 24 -9.80 0.30 1.00
N GLU A 25 -9.62 -0.11 2.24
CA GLU A 25 -9.12 0.77 3.30
C GLU A 25 -7.75 1.38 2.93
N LEU A 26 -6.82 0.55 2.44
CA LEU A 26 -5.47 1.00 2.05
C LEU A 26 -5.47 1.95 0.85
N LEU A 27 -6.47 1.83 -0.03
CA LEU A 27 -6.63 2.74 -1.17
C LEU A 27 -7.22 4.09 -0.75
N GLU A 28 -8.14 4.09 0.21
CA GLU A 28 -8.92 5.28 0.58
C GLU A 28 -8.30 6.08 1.74
N ARG A 29 -7.60 5.42 2.66
CA ARG A 29 -7.13 6.05 3.90
C ARG A 29 -5.62 6.32 3.88
N PRO A 30 -5.15 7.43 4.47
CA PRO A 30 -3.72 7.61 4.74
C PRO A 30 -3.22 6.52 5.71
N LEU A 31 -1.92 6.20 5.65
CA LEU A 31 -1.31 5.34 6.67
C LEU A 31 -1.31 6.06 8.03
N PRO A 32 -1.36 5.32 9.16
CA PRO A 32 -1.31 5.92 10.48
C PRO A 32 -0.05 6.78 10.68
N GLN A 33 -0.08 7.67 11.66
CA GLN A 33 1.08 8.47 12.07
C GLN A 33 1.68 7.88 13.35
N GLY A 34 3.01 7.82 13.42
CA GLY A 34 3.75 7.40 14.59
C GLY A 34 4.11 8.55 15.52
N ARG A 35 4.74 8.20 16.65
CA ARG A 35 5.08 9.16 17.71
C ARG A 35 6.51 9.66 17.60
N GLU A 36 7.45 8.76 17.36
CA GLU A 36 8.84 9.09 17.16
C GLU A 36 9.05 9.48 15.71
N ILE A 37 9.77 10.59 15.43
CA ILE A 37 10.09 11.00 14.07
C ILE A 37 11.60 11.19 14.00
N VAL A 38 12.29 10.26 13.35
CA VAL A 38 13.66 10.50 12.88
C VAL A 38 13.56 11.14 11.51
N ARG A 39 14.20 12.30 11.34
CA ARG A 39 14.21 13.06 10.09
C ARG A 39 15.62 13.02 9.48
N ASN A 40 15.68 12.63 8.22
CA ASN A 40 16.89 12.68 7.40
C ASN A 40 16.64 13.61 6.20
N ASP A 41 17.37 14.71 6.12
CA ASP A 41 17.38 15.57 4.94
C ASP A 41 18.22 14.91 3.83
N LYS A 42 17.76 15.03 2.58
CA LYS A 42 18.41 14.47 1.40
C LYS A 42 19.18 15.57 0.65
N ASP A 43 20.19 15.17 -0.10
CA ASP A 43 21.02 16.09 -0.90
C ASP A 43 20.21 16.91 -1.94
N ASP A 44 19.07 16.37 -2.39
CA ASP A 44 18.15 17.03 -3.31
C ASP A 44 17.20 18.05 -2.63
N GLY A 45 17.38 18.30 -1.33
CA GLY A 45 16.52 19.12 -0.50
C GLY A 45 15.24 18.42 -0.03
N GLY A 46 15.00 17.19 -0.46
CA GLY A 46 13.91 16.35 0.03
C GLY A 46 14.12 15.89 1.47
N VAL A 47 13.09 15.27 2.04
CA VAL A 47 13.12 14.80 3.43
C VAL A 47 12.64 13.36 3.49
N MET A 48 13.29 12.54 4.31
CA MET A 48 12.79 11.23 4.72
C MET A 48 12.49 11.23 6.21
N THR A 49 11.31 10.74 6.59
CA THR A 49 10.96 10.51 8.00
C THR A 49 10.83 9.03 8.27
N TYR A 50 11.18 8.64 9.49
CA TYR A 50 10.95 7.32 10.05
C TYR A 50 10.17 7.47 11.34
N GLU A 51 9.12 6.69 11.44
CA GLU A 51 8.14 6.70 12.51
C GLU A 51 7.92 5.31 13.07
N GLN A 52 7.62 5.23 14.36
CA GLN A 52 7.25 3.97 15.01
C GLN A 52 5.91 4.10 15.72
N LEU A 53 5.07 3.07 15.58
CA LEU A 53 3.83 2.88 16.34
C LEU A 53 4.12 2.09 17.63
N ASP A 54 3.20 2.17 18.60
CA ASP A 54 3.31 1.48 19.89
C ASP A 54 3.41 -0.06 19.76
N ASP A 55 2.94 -0.63 18.64
CA ASP A 55 3.03 -2.07 18.35
C ASP A 55 4.33 -2.49 17.64
N GLY A 56 5.27 -1.55 17.49
CA GLY A 56 6.56 -1.75 16.82
C GLY A 56 6.49 -1.70 15.29
N THR A 57 5.32 -1.44 14.71
CA THR A 57 5.19 -1.14 13.28
C THR A 57 6.01 0.09 12.94
N SER A 58 6.83 -0.03 11.89
CA SER A 58 7.63 1.06 11.36
C SER A 58 6.93 1.71 10.17
N ILE A 59 6.95 3.03 10.11
CA ILE A 59 6.42 3.81 9.00
C ILE A 59 7.55 4.68 8.47
N ASN A 60 7.67 4.81 7.16
CA ASN A 60 8.57 5.77 6.55
C ASN A 60 7.83 6.65 5.54
N ARG A 61 8.29 7.88 5.37
CA ARG A 61 7.74 8.81 4.38
C ARG A 61 8.86 9.56 3.69
N THR A 62 8.71 9.78 2.39
CA THR A 62 9.61 10.61 1.60
C THR A 62 8.84 11.79 1.04
N PHE A 63 9.36 12.98 1.27
CA PHE A 63 8.84 14.25 0.79
C PHE A 63 9.80 14.87 -0.22
N SER A 64 9.25 15.59 -1.21
CA SER A 64 10.02 16.42 -2.13
C SER A 64 10.63 17.62 -1.38
N ALA A 65 11.53 18.35 -2.04
CA ALA A 65 12.07 19.61 -1.51
C ALA A 65 11.00 20.68 -1.23
N LYS A 66 9.82 20.56 -1.85
CA LYS A 66 8.66 21.42 -1.61
C LYS A 66 7.76 20.93 -0.47
N GLY A 67 8.12 19.81 0.18
CA GLY A 67 7.33 19.18 1.23
C GLY A 67 6.18 18.30 0.74
N GLU A 68 6.12 17.96 -0.54
CA GLU A 68 5.05 17.11 -1.08
C GLU A 68 5.34 15.64 -0.79
N LEU A 69 4.39 14.91 -0.23
CA LEU A 69 4.54 13.46 -0.01
C LEU A 69 4.68 12.74 -1.35
N ARG A 70 5.79 12.00 -1.53
CA ARG A 70 6.07 11.22 -2.74
C ARG A 70 5.91 9.73 -2.54
N ASN A 71 6.34 9.22 -1.39
CA ASN A 71 6.20 7.81 -1.03
C ASN A 71 5.96 7.65 0.47
N GLU A 72 5.23 6.62 0.86
CA GLU A 72 5.20 6.13 2.23
C GLU A 72 5.20 4.61 2.29
N GLY A 73 5.79 4.08 3.35
CA GLY A 73 5.88 2.64 3.63
C GLY A 73 5.45 2.34 5.06
N MET A 74 4.82 1.20 5.29
CA MET A 74 4.51 0.67 6.61
C MET A 74 4.90 -0.80 6.67
N TYR A 75 5.60 -1.18 7.73
CA TYR A 75 6.17 -2.52 7.93
C TYR A 75 5.81 -2.99 9.33
N THR A 76 4.96 -4.01 9.38
CA THR A 76 4.49 -4.58 10.64
C THR A 76 5.42 -5.72 11.08
N ILE A 77 5.47 -5.99 12.39
CA ILE A 77 6.21 -7.15 12.93
C ILE A 77 5.65 -8.48 12.38
N GLY A 78 4.36 -8.52 12.06
CA GLY A 78 3.68 -9.69 11.48
C GLY A 78 4.00 -9.97 10.00
N GLY A 79 4.85 -9.17 9.36
CA GLY A 79 5.23 -9.35 7.96
C GLY A 79 4.22 -8.81 6.94
N GLU A 80 3.22 -8.02 7.36
CA GLU A 80 2.49 -7.14 6.44
C GLU A 80 3.37 -5.95 6.06
N GLU A 81 3.49 -5.69 4.76
CA GLU A 81 4.18 -4.52 4.21
C GLU A 81 3.25 -3.76 3.27
N ILE A 82 3.21 -2.44 3.41
CA ILE A 82 2.39 -1.56 2.58
C ILE A 82 3.27 -0.45 2.06
N LEU A 83 3.34 -0.31 0.73
CA LEU A 83 4.07 0.74 0.05
C LEU A 83 3.11 1.55 -0.81
N ARG A 84 3.20 2.87 -0.72
CA ARG A 84 2.38 3.80 -1.48
C ARG A 84 3.26 4.83 -2.15
N SER A 85 2.90 5.19 -3.38
CA SER A 85 3.51 6.29 -4.12
C SER A 85 2.44 7.26 -4.59
N TYR A 86 2.82 8.52 -4.75
CA TYR A 86 1.90 9.60 -5.02
C TYR A 86 2.26 10.34 -6.31
N HIS A 87 1.24 10.83 -6.98
CA HIS A 87 1.37 11.82 -8.06
C HIS A 87 1.74 13.18 -7.47
N ASP A 88 2.23 14.09 -8.31
CA ASP A 88 2.60 15.45 -7.93
C ASP A 88 1.43 16.26 -7.34
N ASN A 89 0.19 15.88 -7.70
CA ASN A 89 -1.03 16.46 -7.14
C ASN A 89 -1.43 15.88 -5.78
N GLY A 90 -0.60 15.03 -5.17
CA GLY A 90 -0.82 14.39 -3.87
C GLY A 90 -1.79 13.20 -3.89
N ARG A 91 -2.32 12.81 -5.05
CA ARG A 91 -3.19 11.62 -5.16
C ARG A 91 -2.39 10.33 -5.23
N LEU A 92 -2.97 9.26 -4.70
CA LEU A 92 -2.36 7.93 -4.73
C LEU A 92 -2.15 7.48 -6.17
N LYS A 93 -0.90 7.12 -6.50
CA LYS A 93 -0.48 6.63 -7.81
C LYS A 93 -0.40 5.10 -7.85
N ALA A 94 0.16 4.52 -6.80
CA ALA A 94 0.25 3.07 -6.69
C ALA A 94 0.27 2.62 -5.23
N LEU A 95 -0.22 1.40 -5.03
CA LEU A 95 -0.19 0.66 -3.78
C LEU A 95 0.44 -0.71 -4.03
N SER A 96 1.39 -1.12 -3.19
CA SER A 96 1.89 -2.49 -3.10
C SER A 96 1.65 -2.97 -1.69
N TRP A 97 0.85 -4.03 -1.54
CA TRP A 97 0.49 -4.63 -0.27
C TRP A 97 0.95 -6.08 -0.23
N VAL A 98 1.98 -6.35 0.57
CA VAL A 98 2.44 -7.70 0.89
C VAL A 98 1.72 -8.14 2.16
N ARG A 99 1.06 -9.28 2.10
CA ARG A 99 0.32 -9.86 3.22
C ARG A 99 1.23 -10.78 4.05
N PRO A 100 0.90 -11.00 5.32
CA PRO A 100 1.46 -12.10 6.08
C PRO A 100 1.32 -13.41 5.28
N GLY A 101 2.43 -14.13 5.09
CA GLY A 101 2.48 -15.33 4.23
C GLY A 101 2.88 -15.09 2.78
N GLY A 102 3.24 -13.86 2.39
CA GLY A 102 3.99 -13.58 1.15
C GLY A 102 3.16 -13.41 -0.13
N THR A 103 1.82 -13.50 -0.04
CA THR A 103 0.97 -13.05 -1.16
C THR A 103 1.00 -11.53 -1.27
N ARG A 104 0.80 -11.00 -2.47
CA ARG A 104 0.95 -9.55 -2.74
C ARG A 104 -0.14 -9.05 -3.66
N ILE A 105 -0.61 -7.82 -3.43
CA ILE A 105 -1.41 -7.06 -4.38
C ILE A 105 -0.66 -5.79 -4.77
N ASP A 106 -0.52 -5.56 -6.07
CA ASP A 106 -0.10 -4.29 -6.63
C ASP A 106 -1.29 -3.63 -7.34
N VAL A 107 -1.52 -2.34 -7.09
CA VAL A 107 -2.55 -1.52 -7.73
C VAL A 107 -1.90 -0.28 -8.34
N ARG A 108 -2.34 0.09 -9.54
CA ARG A 108 -2.01 1.36 -10.20
C ARG A 108 -3.26 2.20 -10.42
N LEU A 109 -3.10 3.49 -10.19
CA LEU A 109 -4.15 4.48 -10.27
C LEU A 109 -3.70 5.64 -11.16
N SER A 110 -4.60 6.10 -12.01
CA SER A 110 -4.46 7.37 -12.73
C SER A 110 -4.38 8.54 -11.74
N ASP A 111 -3.96 9.71 -12.23
CA ASP A 111 -4.00 10.96 -11.47
C ASP A 111 -5.43 11.39 -11.09
N ALA A 112 -6.44 10.84 -11.76
CA ALA A 112 -7.86 10.97 -11.42
C ALA A 112 -8.31 10.03 -10.29
N GLY A 113 -7.44 9.12 -9.83
CA GLY A 113 -7.77 8.10 -8.83
C GLY A 113 -8.53 6.89 -9.39
N ARG A 114 -8.59 6.73 -10.72
CA ARG A 114 -9.21 5.56 -11.37
C ARG A 114 -8.24 4.39 -11.43
N LEU A 115 -8.73 3.17 -11.22
CA LEU A 115 -7.96 1.94 -11.40
C LEU A 115 -7.51 1.80 -12.86
N GLU A 116 -6.21 1.60 -13.06
CA GLU A 116 -5.62 1.29 -14.37
C GLU A 116 -5.21 -0.18 -14.44
N GLY A 117 -4.74 -0.73 -13.32
CA GLY A 117 -4.32 -2.11 -13.25
C GLY A 117 -4.20 -2.64 -11.84
N ARG A 118 -4.41 -3.96 -11.71
CA ARG A 118 -4.19 -4.72 -10.49
C ARG A 118 -3.42 -6.00 -10.81
N GLN A 119 -2.47 -6.35 -9.97
CA GLN A 119 -1.73 -7.61 -10.01
C GLN A 119 -1.81 -8.30 -8.65
N ASP A 120 -2.36 -9.49 -8.60
CA ASP A 120 -2.34 -10.35 -7.41
C ASP A 120 -1.27 -11.43 -7.60
N THR A 121 -0.25 -11.48 -6.74
CA THR A 121 0.70 -12.59 -6.66
C THR A 121 0.21 -13.59 -5.61
N LEU A 122 -0.07 -14.81 -6.06
CA LEU A 122 -0.60 -15.89 -5.23
C LEU A 122 0.53 -16.71 -4.58
N ALA A 123 0.18 -17.52 -3.58
CA ALA A 123 1.15 -18.33 -2.84
C ALA A 123 1.84 -19.40 -3.72
N ASP A 124 1.16 -19.89 -4.75
CA ASP A 124 1.75 -20.77 -5.76
C ASP A 124 2.70 -20.04 -6.72
N GLY A 125 2.86 -18.72 -6.55
CA GLY A 125 3.62 -17.76 -7.36
C GLY A 125 3.06 -17.51 -8.76
N SER A 126 1.84 -17.98 -9.05
CA SER A 126 1.08 -17.47 -10.19
C SER A 126 0.60 -16.04 -9.92
N LYS A 127 0.31 -15.32 -10.99
CA LYS A 127 -0.12 -13.92 -10.94
C LYS A 127 -1.46 -13.75 -11.62
N ILE A 128 -2.37 -12.99 -11.03
CA ILE A 128 -3.60 -12.55 -11.69
C ILE A 128 -3.42 -11.08 -12.07
N PHE A 129 -3.54 -10.78 -13.35
CA PHE A 129 -3.55 -9.41 -13.87
C PHE A 129 -4.98 -9.03 -14.19
N ALA A 130 -5.39 -7.85 -13.73
CA ALA A 130 -6.62 -7.19 -14.14
C ALA A 130 -6.26 -5.84 -14.76
N LYS A 131 -6.76 -5.57 -15.96
CA LYS A 131 -6.64 -4.28 -16.65
C LYS A 131 -8.01 -3.63 -16.74
N TYR A 132 -8.02 -2.33 -16.54
CA TYR A 132 -9.24 -1.53 -16.58
C TYR A 132 -9.13 -0.53 -17.73
N ASP A 133 -10.26 -0.10 -18.26
CA ASP A 133 -10.28 1.03 -19.19
C ASP A 133 -10.40 2.38 -18.49
N GLU A 134 -10.47 3.43 -19.30
CA GLU A 134 -10.54 4.83 -18.86
C GLU A 134 -11.76 5.14 -17.99
N THR A 135 -12.81 4.31 -18.05
CA THR A 135 -14.01 4.43 -17.20
C THR A 135 -13.85 3.71 -15.85
N GLY A 136 -12.77 2.93 -15.69
CA GLY A 136 -12.55 2.03 -14.56
C GLY A 136 -13.24 0.67 -14.71
N ALA A 137 -13.79 0.36 -15.89
CA ALA A 137 -14.41 -0.94 -16.15
C ALA A 137 -13.36 -2.01 -16.45
N LEU A 138 -13.57 -3.24 -15.96
CA LEU A 138 -12.67 -4.36 -16.18
C LEU A 138 -12.66 -4.75 -17.67
N ARG A 139 -11.51 -4.66 -18.33
CA ARG A 139 -11.29 -5.06 -19.73
C ARG A 139 -10.80 -6.49 -19.86
N GLU A 140 -9.84 -6.85 -19.01
CA GLU A 140 -9.11 -8.10 -19.12
C GLU A 140 -8.75 -8.61 -17.73
N ARG A 141 -8.94 -9.91 -17.53
CA ARG A 141 -8.45 -10.61 -16.36
C ARG A 141 -7.77 -11.91 -16.79
N VAL A 142 -6.50 -12.06 -16.44
CA VAL A 142 -5.68 -13.21 -16.87
C VAL A 142 -4.86 -13.72 -15.70
N ARG A 143 -4.86 -15.03 -15.51
CA ARG A 143 -3.89 -15.71 -14.65
C ARG A 143 -2.69 -16.15 -15.47
N VAL A 144 -1.50 -15.78 -15.01
CA VAL A 144 -0.21 -16.24 -15.54
C VAL A 144 0.40 -17.19 -14.52
N PHE A 145 0.55 -18.45 -14.91
CA PHE A 145 1.18 -19.48 -14.08
C PHE A 145 2.70 -19.33 -14.07
N LYS A 146 3.39 -19.95 -13.11
CA LYS A 146 4.87 -19.94 -13.02
C LYS A 146 5.57 -20.39 -14.31
N ASN A 147 4.97 -21.30 -15.05
CA ASN A 147 5.47 -21.78 -16.34
C ASN A 147 5.16 -20.83 -17.53
N GLY A 148 4.64 -19.63 -17.26
CA GLY A 148 4.28 -18.65 -18.29
C GLY A 148 2.95 -18.91 -18.99
N ARG A 149 2.28 -20.06 -18.74
CA ARG A 149 0.96 -20.35 -19.30
C ARG A 149 -0.02 -19.26 -18.86
N GLN A 150 -0.87 -18.84 -19.77
CA GLN A 150 -1.93 -17.86 -19.50
C GLN A 150 -3.30 -18.52 -19.52
N GLN A 151 -4.19 -18.08 -18.65
CA GLN A 151 -5.60 -18.46 -18.62
C GLN A 151 -6.43 -17.20 -18.40
N ARG A 152 -7.33 -16.90 -19.34
CA ARG A 152 -8.34 -15.85 -19.15
C ARG A 152 -9.34 -16.29 -18.08
N LEU A 153 -9.68 -15.36 -17.19
CA LEU A 153 -10.63 -15.56 -16.08
C LEU A 153 -11.95 -14.85 -16.33
#